data_AF-A0A2M7GK59-F1
#
_entry.id   AF-A0A2M7GK59-F1
#
_cell.length_a   1.000
_cell.length_b   1.000
_cell.length_c   1.000
_cell.angle_alpha   90.00
_cell.angle_beta   90.00
_cell.angle_gamma   90.00
#
_symmetry.space_group_name_H-M   'P 1'
#
loop_
_entity.id
_entity.type
_entity.pdbx_description
1 polymer ?
#
loop_
_entity_poly.entity_id
_entity_poly.type
_entity_poly.pdbx_seq_one_letter_code
_entity_poly.pdbx_strand_id
1 'polypeptide(L)'
;MTNLFDELTRLITKQGLNVYAEGEATIIQRTATRAVIPTGSTPPDNATPEQLLVRALIVITTYEDSEDFLDWCSEFGYSASDPGHLADFKSIGEGIANFRALIGEERLSELGMMLRIGQAISLARPR
;
A
#
# COMPACT_ATOMS: atom_id res chain seq x y z
N MET A 1 -21.12 7.94 1.04
CA MET A 1 -19.64 7.86 0.95
C MET A 1 -19.32 6.40 0.68
N THR A 2 -18.75 6.05 -0.46
CA THR A 2 -18.43 4.64 -0.75
C THR A 2 -17.37 4.15 0.23
N ASN A 3 -17.48 2.91 0.72
CA ASN A 3 -16.47 2.33 1.60
C ASN A 3 -15.20 2.01 0.80
N LEU A 4 -14.02 2.18 1.40
CA LEU A 4 -12.74 1.81 0.80
C LEU A 4 -12.76 0.36 0.30
N PHE A 5 -13.27 -0.58 1.11
CA PHE A 5 -13.33 -1.99 0.71
C PHE A 5 -14.15 -2.21 -0.57
N ASP A 6 -15.29 -1.53 -0.73
CA ASP A 6 -16.10 -1.62 -1.95
C ASP A 6 -15.35 -1.11 -3.18
N GLU A 7 -14.58 -0.03 -3.02
CA GLU A 7 -13.75 0.52 -4.09
C GLU A 7 -12.56 -0.39 -4.43
N LEU A 8 -11.96 -1.05 -3.44
CA LEU A 8 -10.90 -2.04 -3.66
C LEU A 8 -11.42 -3.28 -4.37
N THR A 9 -12.56 -3.82 -3.94
CA THR A 9 -13.22 -4.94 -4.64
C THR A 9 -13.57 -4.56 -6.07
N ARG A 10 -14.07 -3.33 -6.30
CA ARG A 10 -14.34 -2.83 -7.66
C ARG A 10 -13.05 -2.72 -8.47
N LEU A 11 -11.97 -2.25 -7.88
CA LEU A 11 -10.67 -2.13 -8.54
C LEU A 11 -10.16 -3.52 -8.98
N ILE A 12 -10.20 -4.50 -8.08
CA ILE A 12 -9.79 -5.89 -8.34
C ILE A 12 -10.64 -6.48 -9.47
N THR A 13 -11.97 -6.44 -9.33
CA THR A 13 -12.89 -7.12 -10.24
C THR A 13 -13.02 -6.44 -11.60
N LYS A 14 -13.13 -5.10 -11.65
CA LYS A 14 -13.35 -4.38 -12.92
C LYS A 14 -12.07 -4.12 -13.70
N GLN A 15 -10.95 -3.89 -13.01
CA GLN A 15 -9.67 -3.68 -13.70
C GLN A 15 -8.87 -4.99 -13.87
N GLY A 16 -9.38 -6.12 -13.37
CA GLY A 16 -8.74 -7.43 -13.51
C GLY A 16 -7.38 -7.48 -12.82
N LEU A 17 -7.24 -6.85 -11.66
CA LEU A 17 -6.01 -6.93 -10.88
C LEU A 17 -5.92 -8.29 -10.19
N ASN A 18 -4.77 -8.93 -10.31
CA ASN A 18 -4.39 -10.03 -9.44
C ASN A 18 -3.59 -9.48 -8.27
N VAL A 19 -4.02 -9.74 -7.05
CA VAL A 19 -3.35 -9.28 -5.83
C VAL A 19 -3.04 -10.46 -4.93
N TYR A 20 -1.77 -10.61 -4.57
CA TYR A 20 -1.28 -11.71 -3.74
C TYR A 20 -0.05 -11.27 -2.95
N ALA A 21 0.29 -12.06 -1.92
CA ALA A 21 1.49 -11.83 -1.13
C ALA A 21 2.64 -12.70 -1.64
N GLU A 22 3.86 -12.14 -1.62
CA GLU A 22 5.10 -12.88 -1.84
C GLU A 22 6.07 -12.48 -0.73
N GLY A 23 6.20 -13.32 0.30
CA GLY A 23 6.90 -12.97 1.53
C GLY A 23 6.26 -11.76 2.22
N GLU A 24 7.04 -10.72 2.44
CA GLU A 24 6.59 -9.47 3.07
C GLU A 24 6.02 -8.44 2.08
N ALA A 25 6.01 -8.75 0.78
CA ALA A 25 5.57 -7.84 -0.25
C ALA A 25 4.13 -8.14 -0.70
N THR A 26 3.35 -7.07 -0.90
CA THR A 26 2.11 -7.14 -1.66
C THR A 26 2.43 -6.98 -3.14
N ILE A 27 1.98 -7.95 -3.94
CA ILE A 27 2.10 -7.94 -5.39
C ILE A 27 0.77 -7.56 -6.01
N ILE A 28 0.77 -6.55 -6.89
CA ILE A 28 -0.41 -6.08 -7.60
C ILE A 28 -0.09 -6.14 -9.09
N GLN A 29 -0.81 -6.98 -9.83
CA GLN A 29 -0.45 -7.30 -11.21
C GLN A 29 -1.64 -7.23 -12.15
N ARG A 30 -1.41 -6.71 -13.36
CA ARG A 30 -2.29 -6.86 -14.50
C ARG A 30 -1.45 -7.19 -15.72
N THR A 31 -1.74 -8.33 -16.36
CA THR A 31 -1.01 -8.83 -17.53
C THR A 31 0.51 -8.78 -17.33
N ALA A 32 1.21 -7.87 -18.02
CA ALA A 32 2.66 -7.72 -18.00
C ALA A 32 3.18 -6.66 -17.01
N THR A 33 2.30 -5.85 -16.43
CA THR A 33 2.69 -4.81 -15.46
C THR A 33 2.49 -5.31 -14.05
N ARG A 34 3.53 -5.16 -13.21
CA ARG A 34 3.56 -5.59 -11.82
C ARG A 34 4.02 -4.44 -10.94
N ALA A 35 3.28 -4.15 -9.88
CA ALA A 35 3.72 -3.35 -8.76
C ALA A 35 4.08 -4.28 -7.58
N VAL A 36 5.20 -3.97 -6.93
CA VAL A 36 5.70 -4.70 -5.76
C VAL A 36 5.83 -3.69 -4.64
N ILE A 37 5.08 -3.90 -3.55
CA ILE A 37 5.10 -3.00 -2.40
C ILE A 37 5.56 -3.83 -1.18
N PRO A 38 6.83 -3.70 -0.76
CA PRO A 38 7.27 -4.22 0.53
C PRO A 38 6.40 -3.68 1.67
N THR A 39 5.87 -4.56 2.52
CA THR A 39 5.01 -4.18 3.66
C THR A 39 5.66 -4.42 5.02
N GLY A 40 6.93 -4.85 5.04
CA GLY A 40 7.75 -5.04 6.24
C GLY A 40 7.25 -6.12 7.20
N SER A 41 6.27 -6.92 6.78
CA SER A 41 5.81 -8.09 7.51
C SER A 41 5.04 -9.04 6.61
N THR A 42 5.14 -10.33 6.90
CA THR A 42 4.36 -11.37 6.20
C THR A 42 2.87 -11.24 6.61
N PRO A 43 1.93 -11.17 5.65
CA PRO A 43 0.51 -11.13 5.97
C PRO A 43 0.01 -12.49 6.50
N PRO A 44 -1.16 -12.52 7.17
CA PRO A 44 -1.80 -13.79 7.56
C PRO A 44 -2.09 -14.69 6.35
N ASP A 45 -2.03 -16.01 6.52
CA ASP A 45 -2.20 -17.03 5.46
C ASP A 45 -3.50 -16.91 4.64
N ASN A 46 -4.53 -16.29 5.20
CA ASN A 46 -5.84 -16.10 4.59
C ASN A 46 -6.17 -14.64 4.29
N ALA A 47 -5.16 -13.78 4.20
CA ALA A 47 -5.35 -12.37 3.87
C ALA A 47 -6.05 -12.22 2.51
N THR A 48 -7.16 -11.49 2.49
CA THR A 48 -7.89 -11.26 1.24
C THR A 48 -7.14 -10.26 0.35
N PRO A 49 -7.34 -10.28 -0.97
CA PRO A 49 -6.81 -9.27 -1.88
C PRO A 49 -7.03 -7.83 -1.41
N GLU A 50 -8.21 -7.51 -0.86
CA GLU A 50 -8.50 -6.17 -0.32
C GLU A 50 -7.63 -5.85 0.90
N GLN A 51 -7.43 -6.82 1.81
CA GLN A 51 -6.56 -6.63 2.97
C GLN A 51 -5.10 -6.40 2.55
N LEU A 52 -4.64 -7.11 1.52
CA LEU A 52 -3.31 -6.91 0.95
C LEU A 52 -3.17 -5.53 0.31
N LEU A 53 -4.18 -5.06 -0.42
CA LEU A 53 -4.22 -3.70 -0.95
C LEU A 53 -4.24 -2.64 0.16
N VAL A 54 -5.00 -2.85 1.24
CA VAL A 54 -4.98 -1.93 2.40
C VAL A 54 -3.58 -1.85 3.00
N ARG A 55 -2.88 -2.98 3.17
CA ARG A 55 -1.50 -3.00 3.68
C ARG A 55 -0.56 -2.22 2.75
N ALA A 56 -0.66 -2.43 1.44
CA ALA A 56 0.11 -1.67 0.47
C ALA A 56 -0.20 -0.17 0.53
N LEU A 57 -1.48 0.21 0.61
CA LEU A 57 -1.90 1.61 0.72
C LEU A 57 -1.37 2.29 1.99
N ILE A 58 -1.32 1.60 3.13
CA ILE A 58 -0.72 2.14 4.36
C ILE A 58 0.73 2.53 4.10
N VAL A 59 1.52 1.60 3.55
CA VAL A 59 2.94 1.84 3.24
C VAL A 59 3.11 2.98 2.26
N ILE A 60 2.28 3.01 1.20
CA ILE A 60 2.31 4.07 0.19
C ILE A 60 2.00 5.42 0.82
N THR A 61 0.95 5.52 1.64
CA THR A 61 0.59 6.79 2.29
C THR A 61 1.68 7.26 3.23
N THR A 62 2.28 6.36 4.02
CA THR A 62 3.40 6.72 4.90
C THR A 62 4.61 7.17 4.09
N TYR A 63 4.96 6.46 3.01
CA TYR A 63 6.06 6.84 2.11
C TYR A 63 5.82 8.22 1.47
N GLU A 64 4.61 8.51 1.02
CA GLU A 64 4.26 9.79 0.40
C GLU A 64 4.19 10.95 1.42
N ASP A 65 3.90 10.65 2.68
CA ASP A 65 3.87 11.63 3.77
C ASP A 65 5.26 11.90 4.35
N SER A 66 6.21 10.97 4.18
CA SER A 66 7.59 11.12 4.63
C SER A 66 8.39 12.08 3.74
N GLU A 67 9.18 12.96 4.35
CA GLU A 67 10.06 13.88 3.62
C GLU A 67 11.21 13.14 2.92
N ASP A 68 11.78 12.14 3.60
CA ASP A 68 12.88 11.33 3.11
C ASP A 68 12.94 9.94 3.76
N PHE A 69 14.02 9.21 3.48
CA PHE A 69 14.26 7.87 4.02
C PHE A 69 14.38 7.83 5.55
N LEU A 70 14.97 8.85 6.18
CA LEU A 70 15.16 8.87 7.63
C LEU A 70 13.83 9.08 8.35
N ASP A 71 13.00 9.97 7.80
CA ASP A 71 11.64 10.20 8.27
C ASP A 71 10.78 8.93 8.14
N TRP A 72 10.85 8.28 6.97
CA TRP A 72 10.19 7.00 6.74
C TRP A 72 10.64 5.90 7.72
N CYS A 73 11.94 5.78 7.98
CA CYS A 73 12.44 4.84 8.99
C CYS A 73 11.89 5.16 10.39
N SER A 74 11.78 6.45 10.76
CA SER A 74 11.20 6.87 12.03
C SER A 74 9.74 6.43 12.17
N GLU A 75 8.92 6.64 11.13
CA GLU A 75 7.51 6.26 11.11
C GLU A 75 7.28 4.75 11.31
N PHE A 76 8.16 3.91 10.76
CA PHE A 76 8.09 2.46 10.93
C PHE A 76 8.89 1.90 12.11
N GLY A 77 9.65 2.75 12.83
CA GLY A 77 10.56 2.31 13.89
C GLY A 77 11.75 1.48 13.39
N TYR A 78 12.15 1.68 12.13
CA TYR A 78 13.24 0.98 11.47
C TYR A 78 14.60 1.63 11.74
N SER A 79 15.65 0.80 11.69
CA SER A 79 17.02 1.29 11.80
C SER A 79 17.51 1.78 10.44
N ALA A 80 17.77 3.08 10.31
CA ALA A 80 18.31 3.66 9.07
C ALA A 80 19.72 3.14 8.69
N SER A 81 20.40 2.46 9.62
CA SER A 81 21.68 1.78 9.35
C SER A 81 21.54 0.41 8.68
N ASP A 82 20.33 -0.14 8.61
CA ASP A 82 20.09 -1.41 7.93
C ASP A 82 19.97 -1.19 6.41
N PRO A 83 20.89 -1.75 5.59
CA PRO A 83 20.84 -1.58 4.15
C PRO A 83 19.60 -2.22 3.51
N GLY A 84 18.93 -3.17 4.16
CA GLY A 84 17.68 -3.77 3.70
C GLY A 84 16.56 -2.75 3.60
N HIS A 85 16.44 -1.87 4.59
CA HIS A 85 15.39 -0.85 4.61
C HIS A 85 15.56 0.21 3.53
N LEU A 86 16.80 0.55 3.15
CA LEU A 86 17.04 1.44 2.02
C LEU A 86 16.64 0.78 0.68
N ALA A 87 16.84 -0.53 0.55
CA ALA A 87 16.37 -1.28 -0.61
C ALA A 87 14.84 -1.31 -0.67
N ASP A 88 14.18 -1.55 0.46
CA ASP A 88 12.71 -1.51 0.56
C ASP A 88 12.17 -0.13 0.20
N PHE A 89 12.73 0.94 0.76
CA PHE A 89 12.33 2.31 0.47
C PHE A 89 12.38 2.62 -1.04
N LYS A 90 13.46 2.24 -1.72
CA LYS A 90 13.58 2.40 -3.17
C LYS A 90 12.56 1.55 -3.92
N SER A 91 12.38 0.29 -3.50
CA SER A 91 11.40 -0.61 -4.11
C SER A 91 9.96 -0.10 -3.94
N ILE A 92 9.63 0.57 -2.85
CA ILE A 92 8.33 1.21 -2.64
C ILE A 92 8.13 2.32 -3.67
N GLY A 93 9.11 3.20 -3.88
CA GLY A 93 9.04 4.25 -4.89
C GLY A 93 8.77 3.71 -6.32
N GLU A 94 9.49 2.67 -6.72
CA GLU A 94 9.25 1.97 -8.00
C GLU A 94 7.88 1.30 -8.05
N GLY A 95 7.49 0.64 -6.96
CA GLY A 95 6.19 0.00 -6.81
C GLY A 95 5.03 0.99 -6.92
N ILE A 96 5.15 2.19 -6.34
CA ILE A 96 4.16 3.27 -6.45
C ILE A 96 4.02 3.70 -7.91
N ALA A 97 5.13 3.95 -8.61
CA ALA A 97 5.09 4.34 -10.02
C ALA A 97 4.38 3.27 -10.88
N ASN A 98 4.69 1.99 -10.65
CA ASN A 98 4.03 0.89 -11.34
C ASN A 98 2.55 0.76 -10.96
N PHE A 99 2.19 1.02 -9.69
CA PHE A 99 0.80 0.96 -9.26
C PHE A 99 -0.01 2.10 -9.88
N ARG A 100 0.53 3.32 -9.94
CA ARG A 100 -0.06 4.44 -10.67
C ARG A 100 -0.26 4.10 -12.16
N ALA A 101 0.71 3.42 -12.78
CA ALA A 101 0.56 2.95 -14.17
C ALA A 101 -0.55 1.89 -14.34
N LEU A 102 -0.82 1.09 -13.31
CA LEU A 102 -1.90 0.10 -13.32
C LEU A 102 -3.29 0.75 -13.20
N ILE A 103 -3.46 1.67 -12.25
CA ILE A 103 -4.80 2.13 -11.84
C ILE A 103 -5.11 3.59 -12.14
N GLY A 104 -4.10 4.37 -12.56
CA GLY A 104 -4.17 5.81 -12.73
C GLY A 104 -3.62 6.56 -11.50
N GLU A 105 -2.94 7.68 -11.73
CA GLU A 105 -2.36 8.53 -10.68
C GLU A 105 -3.42 9.09 -9.74
N GLU A 106 -4.45 9.73 -10.31
CA GLU A 106 -5.59 10.28 -9.53
C GLU A 106 -6.26 9.19 -8.69
N ARG A 107 -6.37 7.98 -9.25
CA ARG A 107 -7.03 6.87 -8.57
C ARG A 107 -6.27 6.38 -7.35
N LEU A 108 -4.93 6.34 -7.40
CA LEU A 108 -4.13 5.98 -6.24
C LEU A 108 -4.29 7.03 -5.13
N SER A 109 -4.27 8.32 -5.49
CA SER A 109 -4.48 9.42 -4.54
C SER A 109 -5.86 9.35 -3.88
N GLU A 110 -6.92 9.05 -4.63
CA GLU A 110 -8.27 8.87 -4.08
C GLU A 110 -8.31 7.75 -3.04
N LEU A 111 -7.71 6.59 -3.35
CA LEU A 111 -7.68 5.44 -2.45
C LEU A 111 -6.90 5.74 -1.16
N GLY A 112 -5.77 6.46 -1.27
CA GLY A 112 -5.00 6.94 -0.12
C GLY A 112 -5.81 7.89 0.76
N MET A 113 -6.53 8.84 0.16
CA MET A 113 -7.42 9.74 0.91
C MET A 113 -8.55 8.98 1.63
N MET A 114 -9.18 8.02 0.96
CA MET A 114 -10.23 7.18 1.56
C MET A 114 -9.72 6.38 2.76
N LEU A 115 -8.51 5.83 2.68
CA LEU A 115 -7.85 5.13 3.78
C LEU A 115 -7.68 6.06 4.99
N ARG A 116 -7.10 7.25 4.78
CA ARG A 116 -6.87 8.25 5.84
C ARG A 116 -8.17 8.67 6.53
N ILE A 117 -9.22 8.94 5.75
CA ILE A 117 -10.56 9.26 6.31
C ILE A 117 -11.08 8.10 7.18
N GLY A 118 -10.96 6.85 6.69
CA GLY A 118 -11.38 5.67 7.45
C GLY A 118 -10.63 5.49 8.77
N GLN A 119 -9.31 5.73 8.77
CA GLN A 119 -8.48 5.68 9.98
C GLN A 119 -8.86 6.78 10.97
N ALA A 120 -9.02 8.03 10.51
CA ALA A 120 -9.42 9.16 11.36
C ALA A 120 -10.78 8.93 12.03
N ILE A 121 -11.77 8.42 11.28
CA ILE A 121 -13.09 8.07 11.83
C ILE A 121 -12.97 6.98 12.91
N SER A 122 -12.11 5.99 12.70
CA SER A 122 -11.94 4.88 13.64
C SER A 122 -11.30 5.34 14.95
N LEU A 123 -10.34 6.27 14.89
CA LEU A 123 -9.71 6.87 16.06
C LEU A 123 -10.65 7.79 16.86
N ALA A 124 -11.58 8.46 16.18
CA ALA A 124 -12.54 9.37 16.81
C ALA A 124 -13.72 8.67 17.52
N ARG A 125 -13.89 7.36 17.37
CA ARG A 125 -14.96 6.62 18.06
C ARG A 125 -14.56 6.32 19.51
N PRO A 126 -15.31 6.79 20.52
CA PRO A 126 -15.09 6.40 21.90
C PRO A 126 -15.31 4.89 22.05
N ARG A 127 -14.37 4.22 22.74
CA ARG A 127 -14.47 2.79 23.09
C ARG A 127 -15.57 2.55 24.12
#